data_AF-A0A2M9HQG5-F1
#
_entry.id   AF-A0A2M9HQG5-F1
#
_cell.length_a   1.000
_cell.length_b   1.000
_cell.length_c   1.000
_cell.angle_alpha   90.00
_cell.angle_beta   90.00
_cell.angle_gamma   90.00
#
_symmetry.space_group_name_H-M   'P 1'
#
loop_
_entity.id
_entity.type
_entity.pdbx_description
1 polymer ?
#
loop_
_entity_poly.entity_id
_entity_poly.type
_entity_poly.pdbx_seq_one_letter_code
_entity_poly.pdbx_strand_id
1 'polypeptide(L)'
;MTIELNREAIARVAASPAVHEAAEAGARLIALWPLTQAMQMDNDAKYAENLQVRVTRAFARILTGEDVTVPDAEFVYEGADEIPGRPQPIVDALLAANDAYDTMLDYAETGNAALVFAAAESLGIDWDARTEAEIRGAIDAVEAHLKADVEADVDVEAEADGAGAGADAADSVESDAEERLASSADVAQVAGRFATALAVCDALLRVVAGAEAVGAATSGSGELDDADARALATKSLPILLYVNELREQCSVPRICLTDDRMLALVKARAAAAASGASTLEATVELIAPLAAAEWTKHREDVLWDPAEAKKKAKEEDEKRNKEALAAKFAHVKNDNKETVEL
;
A
#
# COMPACT_ATOMS: atom_id res chain seq x y z
N MET A 1 24.65 9.82 7.76
CA MET A 1 24.39 9.14 9.06
C MET A 1 23.69 7.83 8.70
N THR A 2 24.25 6.67 9.01
CA THR A 2 23.64 5.39 8.64
C THR A 2 22.35 5.22 9.44
N ILE A 3 21.23 4.93 8.75
CA ILE A 3 19.99 4.58 9.43
C ILE A 3 20.18 3.18 10.02
N GLU A 4 20.34 3.10 11.34
CA GLU A 4 20.38 1.81 12.02
C GLU A 4 18.94 1.39 12.33
N LEU A 5 18.47 0.32 11.68
CA LEU A 5 17.16 -0.26 11.95
C LEU A 5 17.14 -0.83 13.36
N ASN A 6 16.39 -0.18 14.25
CA ASN A 6 16.29 -0.58 15.63
C ASN A 6 15.39 -1.82 15.76
N ARG A 7 16.00 -3.01 15.89
CA ARG A 7 15.29 -4.30 16.05
C ARG A 7 14.30 -4.30 17.22
N GLU A 8 14.63 -3.66 18.34
CA GLU A 8 13.72 -3.56 19.49
C GLU A 8 12.48 -2.70 19.15
N ALA A 9 12.67 -1.62 18.39
CA ALA A 9 11.57 -0.79 17.93
C ALA A 9 10.67 -1.53 16.94
N ILE A 10 11.26 -2.30 16.01
CA ILE A 10 10.52 -3.15 15.06
C ILE A 10 9.71 -4.20 15.81
N ALA A 11 10.31 -4.91 16.76
CA ALA A 11 9.61 -5.91 17.57
C ALA A 11 8.44 -5.31 18.37
N ARG A 12 8.64 -4.10 18.94
CA ARG A 12 7.55 -3.37 19.62
C ARG A 12 6.43 -2.98 18.67
N VAL A 13 6.74 -2.52 17.46
CA VAL A 13 5.76 -2.17 16.43
C VAL A 13 4.99 -3.41 15.96
N ALA A 14 5.69 -4.52 15.70
CA ALA A 14 5.09 -5.80 15.32
C ALA A 14 4.11 -6.31 16.38
N ALA A 15 4.43 -6.13 17.66
CA ALA A 15 3.56 -6.50 18.78
C ALA A 15 2.39 -5.52 19.01
N SER A 16 2.30 -4.41 18.28
CA SER A 16 1.22 -3.45 18.48
C SER A 16 -0.13 -3.98 17.95
N PRO A 17 -1.26 -3.68 18.61
CA PRO A 17 -2.56 -4.20 18.18
C PRO A 17 -2.93 -3.83 16.73
N ALA A 18 -2.64 -2.59 16.30
CA ALA A 18 -2.97 -2.13 14.95
C ALA A 18 -2.17 -2.88 13.87
N VAL A 19 -0.88 -3.14 14.12
CA VAL A 19 -0.04 -3.91 13.19
C VAL A 19 -0.46 -5.38 13.19
N HIS A 20 -0.80 -5.94 14.35
CA HIS A 20 -1.29 -7.32 14.42
C HIS A 20 -2.61 -7.49 13.66
N GLU A 21 -3.56 -6.57 13.80
CA GLU A 21 -4.84 -6.60 13.05
C GLU A 21 -4.61 -6.48 11.54
N ALA A 22 -3.72 -5.58 11.12
CA ALA A 22 -3.30 -5.51 9.72
C ALA A 22 -2.68 -6.84 9.27
N ALA A 23 -1.75 -7.39 10.05
CA ALA A 23 -1.09 -8.64 9.73
C ALA A 23 -2.06 -9.82 9.61
N GLU A 24 -3.14 -9.86 10.39
CA GLU A 24 -4.20 -10.87 10.20
C GLU A 24 -4.91 -10.70 8.85
N ALA A 25 -5.20 -9.47 8.43
CA ALA A 25 -5.78 -9.21 7.11
C ALA A 25 -4.80 -9.58 5.98
N GLY A 26 -3.53 -9.22 6.13
CA GLY A 26 -2.45 -9.56 5.19
C GLY A 26 -2.24 -11.06 5.08
N ALA A 27 -2.19 -11.77 6.21
CA ALA A 27 -2.09 -13.24 6.25
C ALA A 27 -3.25 -13.93 5.53
N ARG A 28 -4.49 -13.45 5.74
CA ARG A 28 -5.68 -14.00 5.04
C ARG A 28 -5.64 -13.77 3.53
N LEU A 29 -4.99 -12.69 3.08
CA LEU A 29 -4.77 -12.39 1.68
C LEU A 29 -3.66 -13.28 1.13
N ILE A 30 -2.45 -13.26 1.72
CA ILE A 30 -1.29 -14.08 1.33
C ILE A 30 -1.66 -15.56 1.22
N ALA A 31 -2.49 -16.08 2.14
CA ALA A 31 -2.95 -17.47 2.13
C ALA A 31 -3.78 -17.88 0.89
N LEU A 32 -4.16 -16.94 0.02
CA LEU A 32 -4.78 -17.26 -1.27
C LEU A 32 -3.77 -17.82 -2.28
N TRP A 33 -2.48 -17.48 -2.14
CA TRP A 33 -1.46 -17.89 -3.11
C TRP A 33 -0.92 -19.31 -2.84
N PRO A 34 -0.51 -20.05 -3.90
CA PRO A 34 -0.62 -19.65 -5.31
C PRO A 34 -2.07 -19.68 -5.81
N LEU A 35 -2.48 -18.64 -6.56
CA LEU A 35 -3.80 -18.60 -7.17
C LEU A 35 -3.90 -19.68 -8.26
N THR A 36 -4.94 -20.51 -8.20
CA THR A 36 -5.13 -21.65 -9.13
C THR A 36 -6.35 -21.51 -10.02
N GLN A 37 -7.26 -20.59 -9.70
CA GLN A 37 -8.48 -20.35 -10.48
C GLN A 37 -8.27 -19.17 -11.41
N ALA A 38 -8.57 -19.34 -12.70
CA ALA A 38 -8.42 -18.26 -13.70
C ALA A 38 -9.15 -16.97 -13.30
N MET A 39 -10.35 -17.09 -12.73
CA MET A 39 -11.11 -15.93 -12.22
C MET A 39 -10.34 -15.15 -11.15
N GLN A 40 -9.68 -15.85 -10.22
CA GLN A 40 -8.91 -15.19 -9.16
C GLN A 40 -7.67 -14.49 -9.74
N MET A 41 -7.01 -15.11 -10.72
CA MET A 41 -5.88 -14.51 -11.43
C MET A 41 -6.29 -13.25 -12.21
N ASP A 42 -7.42 -13.31 -12.93
CA ASP A 42 -7.95 -12.15 -13.66
C ASP A 42 -8.35 -11.02 -12.71
N ASN A 43 -8.98 -11.35 -11.58
CA ASN A 43 -9.35 -10.39 -10.54
C ASN A 43 -8.12 -9.74 -9.89
N ASP A 44 -7.07 -10.53 -9.62
CA ASP A 44 -5.81 -10.03 -9.03
C ASP A 44 -5.06 -9.11 -9.99
N ALA A 45 -4.96 -9.48 -11.27
CA ALA A 45 -4.40 -8.63 -12.31
C ALA A 45 -5.15 -7.28 -12.40
N LYS A 46 -6.48 -7.32 -12.39
CA LYS A 46 -7.31 -6.12 -12.38
C LYS A 46 -7.12 -5.29 -11.10
N TYR A 47 -6.93 -5.93 -9.95
CA TYR A 47 -6.63 -5.20 -8.72
C TYR A 47 -5.28 -4.46 -8.83
N ALA A 48 -4.25 -5.09 -9.40
CA ALA A 48 -2.94 -4.47 -9.60
C ALA A 48 -3.02 -3.25 -10.52
N GLU A 49 -3.74 -3.33 -11.64
CA GLU A 49 -4.00 -2.18 -12.54
C GLU A 49 -4.72 -1.04 -11.79
N ASN A 50 -5.78 -1.37 -11.03
CA ASN A 50 -6.51 -0.39 -10.22
C ASN A 50 -5.67 0.22 -9.09
N LEU A 51 -4.71 -0.53 -8.55
CA LEU A 51 -3.80 -0.02 -7.52
C LEU A 51 -2.89 1.05 -8.13
N GLN A 52 -2.28 0.78 -9.29
CA GLN A 52 -1.46 1.76 -10.01
C GLN A 52 -2.25 3.04 -10.30
N VAL A 53 -3.43 2.93 -10.90
CA VAL A 53 -4.29 4.08 -11.20
C VAL A 53 -4.60 4.91 -9.94
N ARG A 54 -4.89 4.28 -8.80
CA ARG A 54 -5.15 5.01 -7.55
C ARG A 54 -3.91 5.70 -7.00
N VAL A 55 -2.76 5.04 -7.07
CA VAL A 55 -1.47 5.59 -6.61
C VAL A 55 -1.07 6.80 -7.45
N THR A 56 -1.05 6.66 -8.77
CA THR A 56 -0.59 7.73 -9.67
C THR A 56 -1.56 8.91 -9.69
N ARG A 57 -2.86 8.65 -9.53
CA ARG A 57 -3.85 9.70 -9.26
C ARG A 57 -3.59 10.46 -7.97
N ALA A 58 -3.32 9.77 -6.87
CA ALA A 58 -3.01 10.42 -5.59
C ALA A 58 -1.75 11.29 -5.71
N PHE A 59 -0.76 10.82 -6.46
CA PHE A 59 0.48 11.57 -6.72
C PHE A 59 0.20 12.82 -7.54
N ALA A 60 -0.55 12.71 -8.63
CA ALA A 60 -0.93 13.85 -9.46
C ALA A 60 -1.70 14.91 -8.66
N ARG A 61 -2.56 14.52 -7.71
CA ARG A 61 -3.23 15.45 -6.79
C ARG A 61 -2.27 16.14 -5.84
N ILE A 62 -1.27 15.44 -5.30
CA ILE A 62 -0.24 16.06 -4.47
C ILE A 62 0.64 17.01 -5.29
N LEU A 63 1.05 16.61 -6.50
CA LEU A 63 1.89 17.43 -7.38
C LEU A 63 1.17 18.71 -7.81
N THR A 64 -0.07 18.59 -8.30
CA THR A 64 -0.82 19.72 -8.89
C THR A 64 -1.67 20.49 -7.90
N GLY A 65 -2.23 19.82 -6.89
CA GLY A 65 -3.18 20.40 -5.94
C GLY A 65 -4.57 20.59 -6.49
N GLU A 66 -4.77 20.11 -7.71
CA GLU A 66 -6.01 20.21 -8.43
C GLU A 66 -6.83 18.94 -8.20
N ASP A 67 -8.12 19.03 -8.48
CA ASP A 67 -8.96 17.83 -8.49
C ASP A 67 -8.67 16.99 -9.73
N VAL A 68 -7.90 15.93 -9.54
CA VAL A 68 -7.71 14.86 -10.53
C VAL A 68 -8.76 13.77 -10.30
N THR A 69 -9.55 13.46 -11.31
CA THR A 69 -10.65 12.49 -11.22
C THR A 69 -10.16 11.06 -11.53
N VAL A 70 -10.97 10.04 -11.22
CA VAL A 70 -10.62 8.65 -11.58
C VAL A 70 -10.55 8.47 -13.10
N PRO A 71 -11.53 8.98 -13.89
CA PRO A 71 -11.42 8.92 -15.35
C PRO A 71 -10.14 9.55 -15.89
N ASP A 72 -9.70 10.71 -15.36
CA ASP A 72 -8.44 11.31 -15.83
C ASP A 72 -7.26 10.35 -15.72
N ALA A 73 -7.14 9.68 -14.57
CA ALA A 73 -6.06 8.74 -14.30
C ALA A 73 -6.18 7.46 -15.14
N GLU A 74 -7.40 6.93 -15.31
CA GLU A 74 -7.65 5.76 -16.17
C GLU A 74 -7.30 6.06 -17.64
N PHE A 75 -7.72 7.21 -18.18
CA PHE A 75 -7.40 7.60 -19.55
C PHE A 75 -5.90 7.73 -19.79
N VAL A 76 -5.16 8.34 -18.85
CA VAL A 76 -3.70 8.46 -18.97
C VAL A 76 -3.02 7.09 -18.82
N TYR A 77 -3.49 6.23 -17.90
CA TYR A 77 -3.01 4.86 -17.78
C TYR A 77 -3.22 4.04 -19.07
N GLU A 78 -4.34 4.25 -19.77
CA GLU A 78 -4.61 3.67 -21.10
C GLU A 78 -3.77 4.29 -22.24
N GLY A 79 -2.93 5.28 -21.94
CA GLY A 79 -1.96 5.87 -22.88
C GLY A 79 -2.36 7.23 -23.45
N ALA A 80 -3.33 7.94 -22.87
CA ALA A 80 -3.65 9.31 -23.28
C ALA A 80 -2.57 10.30 -22.83
N ASP A 81 -2.07 11.10 -23.78
CA ASP A 81 -1.14 12.22 -23.56
C ASP A 81 -1.86 13.58 -23.45
N GLU A 82 -3.12 13.65 -23.86
CA GLU A 82 -4.00 14.80 -23.75
C GLU A 82 -5.45 14.38 -23.44
N ILE A 83 -6.16 15.15 -22.62
CA ILE A 83 -7.59 14.92 -22.33
C ILE A 83 -8.38 16.20 -22.65
N PRO A 84 -9.32 16.16 -23.62
CA PRO A 84 -10.14 17.32 -23.97
C PRO A 84 -10.88 17.91 -22.77
N GLY A 85 -10.65 19.20 -22.51
CA GLY A 85 -11.31 19.94 -21.43
C GLY A 85 -10.65 19.79 -20.06
N ARG A 86 -9.52 19.09 -19.96
CA ARG A 86 -8.71 19.02 -18.73
C ARG A 86 -7.45 19.88 -18.84
N PRO A 87 -7.00 20.53 -17.75
CA PRO A 87 -5.73 21.23 -17.73
C PRO A 87 -4.57 20.29 -18.04
N GLN A 88 -3.71 20.65 -19.00
CA GLN A 88 -2.54 19.85 -19.35
C GLN A 88 -1.61 19.52 -18.15
N PRO A 89 -1.37 20.43 -17.17
CA PRO A 89 -0.56 20.09 -16.00
C PRO A 89 -1.09 18.91 -15.16
N ILE A 90 -2.39 18.61 -15.21
CA ILE A 90 -2.96 17.41 -14.57
C ILE A 90 -2.55 16.14 -15.32
N VAL A 91 -2.62 16.18 -16.65
CA VAL A 91 -2.24 15.07 -17.53
C VAL A 91 -0.73 14.81 -17.44
N ASP A 92 0.08 15.87 -17.49
CA ASP A 92 1.54 15.78 -17.34
C ASP A 92 1.93 15.18 -15.98
N ALA A 93 1.25 15.57 -14.90
CA ALA A 93 1.51 15.01 -13.58
C ALA A 93 1.10 13.53 -13.45
N LEU A 94 0.05 13.10 -14.16
CA LEU A 94 -0.34 11.69 -14.23
C LEU A 94 0.66 10.87 -15.05
N LEU A 95 1.14 11.39 -16.18
CA LEU A 95 2.20 10.77 -16.99
C LEU A 95 3.48 10.60 -16.16
N ALA A 96 3.94 11.68 -15.53
CA ALA A 96 5.10 11.65 -14.63
C ALA A 96 4.93 10.63 -13.48
N ALA A 97 3.71 10.51 -12.92
CA ALA A 97 3.44 9.54 -11.87
C ALA A 97 3.41 8.10 -12.38
N ASN A 98 2.90 7.84 -13.59
CA ASN A 98 2.99 6.51 -14.23
C ASN A 98 4.43 6.15 -14.56
N ASP A 99 5.20 7.06 -15.16
CA ASP A 99 6.62 6.85 -15.48
C ASP A 99 7.43 6.50 -14.22
N ALA A 100 7.17 7.21 -13.12
CA ALA A 100 7.81 6.93 -11.83
C ALA A 100 7.39 5.59 -11.22
N TYR A 101 6.11 5.22 -11.35
CA TYR A 101 5.60 3.93 -10.88
C TYR A 101 6.25 2.78 -11.68
N ASP A 102 6.27 2.89 -13.00
CA ASP A 102 6.82 1.88 -13.91
C ASP A 102 8.33 1.72 -13.72
N THR A 103 9.05 2.82 -13.48
CA THR A 103 10.48 2.82 -13.14
C THR A 103 10.79 1.97 -11.90
N MET A 104 9.86 1.86 -10.97
CA MET A 104 10.06 1.14 -9.70
C MET A 104 9.74 -0.35 -9.78
N LEU A 105 9.10 -0.83 -10.85
CA LEU A 105 8.61 -2.22 -10.95
C LEU A 105 9.71 -3.27 -10.70
N ASP A 106 10.93 -3.00 -11.16
CA ASP A 106 12.07 -3.92 -11.03
C ASP A 106 12.74 -3.85 -9.64
N TYR A 107 12.31 -2.95 -8.75
CA TYR A 107 12.97 -2.76 -7.45
C TYR A 107 12.88 -4.02 -6.59
N ALA A 108 11.69 -4.62 -6.49
CA ALA A 108 11.47 -5.76 -5.61
C ALA A 108 12.37 -6.96 -5.94
N GLU A 109 12.78 -7.10 -7.20
CA GLU A 109 13.69 -8.16 -7.67
C GLU A 109 15.17 -7.77 -7.58
N THR A 110 15.49 -6.47 -7.72
CA THR A 110 16.87 -6.01 -7.89
C THR A 110 17.49 -5.35 -6.66
N GLY A 111 16.68 -4.85 -5.72
CA GLY A 111 17.13 -4.03 -4.59
C GLY A 111 17.86 -2.74 -5.03
N ASN A 112 17.69 -2.31 -6.28
CA ASN A 112 18.51 -1.25 -6.84
C ASN A 112 18.04 0.14 -6.40
N ALA A 113 18.73 0.72 -5.41
CA ALA A 113 18.47 2.07 -4.91
C ALA A 113 18.46 3.16 -5.99
N ALA A 114 19.12 2.97 -7.16
CA ALA A 114 19.11 3.94 -8.25
C ALA A 114 17.71 4.20 -8.82
N LEU A 115 16.80 3.22 -8.75
CA LEU A 115 15.42 3.35 -9.25
C LEU A 115 14.64 4.42 -8.49
N VAL A 116 14.89 4.58 -7.18
CA VAL A 116 14.25 5.62 -6.35
C VAL A 116 14.58 7.02 -6.85
N PHE A 117 15.82 7.23 -7.30
CA PHE A 117 16.26 8.53 -7.83
C PHE A 117 15.73 8.77 -9.24
N ALA A 118 15.65 7.74 -10.08
CA ALA A 118 15.02 7.84 -11.41
C ALA A 118 13.50 8.11 -11.31
N ALA A 119 12.83 7.52 -10.33
CA ALA A 119 11.44 7.82 -10.02
C ALA A 119 11.27 9.26 -9.51
N ALA A 120 12.20 9.75 -8.68
CA ALA A 120 12.21 11.16 -8.25
C ALA A 120 12.40 12.12 -9.43
N GLU A 121 13.32 11.81 -10.36
CA GLU A 121 13.54 12.58 -11.59
C GLU A 121 12.27 12.63 -12.45
N SER A 122 11.60 11.49 -12.65
CA SER A 122 10.34 11.41 -13.41
C SER A 122 9.24 12.29 -12.80
N LEU A 123 9.17 12.37 -11.47
CA LEU A 123 8.23 13.23 -10.74
C LEU A 123 8.66 14.71 -10.68
N GLY A 124 9.85 15.06 -11.18
CA GLY A 124 10.41 16.41 -11.08
C GLY A 124 10.77 16.81 -9.65
N ILE A 125 11.19 15.85 -8.83
CA ILE A 125 11.52 16.05 -7.41
C ILE A 125 13.04 16.12 -7.23
N ASP A 126 13.52 17.28 -6.81
CA ASP A 126 14.91 17.48 -6.46
C ASP A 126 15.14 17.32 -4.96
N TRP A 127 16.05 16.42 -4.59
CA TRP A 127 16.65 16.37 -3.26
C TRP A 127 18.04 17.00 -3.28
N ASP A 128 18.45 17.61 -2.17
CA ASP A 128 19.84 18.05 -2.07
C ASP A 128 20.79 16.86 -1.94
N ALA A 129 22.07 17.06 -2.28
CA ALA A 129 23.08 16.00 -2.29
C ALA A 129 23.26 15.30 -0.94
N ARG A 130 22.93 15.98 0.17
CA ARG A 130 23.00 15.37 1.50
C ARG A 130 21.82 14.43 1.71
N THR A 131 20.60 14.87 1.41
CA THR A 131 19.38 14.04 1.46
C THR A 131 19.52 12.84 0.55
N GLU A 132 20.04 13.00 -0.68
CA GLU A 132 20.29 11.88 -1.58
C GLU A 132 21.27 10.85 -1.01
N ALA A 133 22.38 11.31 -0.43
CA ALA A 133 23.36 10.43 0.18
C ALA A 133 22.81 9.70 1.41
N GLU A 134 21.97 10.37 2.21
CA GLU A 134 21.29 9.78 3.36
C GLU A 134 20.22 8.76 2.94
N ILE A 135 19.44 9.03 1.89
CA ILE A 135 18.47 8.08 1.32
C ILE A 135 19.20 6.84 0.76
N ARG A 136 20.25 7.04 -0.03
CA ARG A 136 21.02 5.92 -0.61
C ARG A 136 21.60 5.03 0.49
N GLY A 137 22.28 5.63 1.46
CA GLY A 137 22.85 4.88 2.58
C GLY A 137 21.80 4.19 3.46
N ALA A 138 20.58 4.74 3.52
CA ALA A 138 19.46 4.09 4.20
C ALA A 138 18.95 2.86 3.44
N ILE A 139 18.75 2.97 2.12
CA ILE A 139 18.33 1.84 1.28
C ILE A 139 19.39 0.74 1.33
N ASP A 140 20.67 1.08 1.15
CA ASP A 140 21.77 0.11 1.22
C ASP A 140 21.81 -0.63 2.59
N ALA A 141 21.50 0.08 3.68
CA ALA A 141 21.43 -0.52 5.02
C ALA A 141 20.20 -1.43 5.19
N VAL A 142 19.08 -1.12 4.55
CA VAL A 142 17.87 -1.97 4.52
C VAL A 142 18.15 -3.26 3.76
N GLU A 143 18.73 -3.16 2.56
CA GLU A 143 19.08 -4.34 1.75
C GLU A 143 20.07 -5.25 2.47
N ALA A 144 21.09 -4.67 3.12
CA ALA A 144 22.02 -5.43 3.94
C ALA A 144 21.33 -6.12 5.14
N HIS A 145 20.30 -5.50 5.70
CA HIS A 145 19.52 -6.08 6.81
C HIS A 145 18.65 -7.24 6.36
N LEU A 146 17.93 -7.08 5.24
CA LEU A 146 17.09 -8.13 4.68
C LEU A 146 17.93 -9.36 4.33
N LYS A 147 19.08 -9.15 3.70
CA LYS A 147 20.02 -10.23 3.40
C LYS A 147 20.51 -10.94 4.67
N ALA A 148 20.89 -10.20 5.71
CA ALA A 148 21.36 -10.79 6.96
C ALA A 148 20.27 -11.58 7.71
N ASP A 149 19.01 -11.16 7.60
CA ASP A 149 17.89 -11.90 8.22
C ASP A 149 17.63 -13.23 7.50
N VAL A 150 17.73 -13.26 6.17
CA VAL A 150 17.68 -14.51 5.39
C VAL A 150 18.82 -15.45 5.78
N GLU A 151 20.06 -14.95 5.82
CA GLU A 151 21.24 -15.74 6.23
C GLU A 151 21.07 -16.33 7.65
N ALA A 152 20.50 -15.56 8.59
CA ALA A 152 20.28 -16.00 9.95
C ALA A 152 19.21 -17.10 10.06
N ASP A 153 18.13 -17.03 9.29
CA ASP A 153 17.09 -18.07 9.28
C ASP A 153 17.63 -19.39 8.69
N VAL A 154 18.48 -19.30 7.66
CA VAL A 154 19.19 -20.45 7.07
C VAL A 154 20.13 -21.13 8.08
N ASP A 155 20.90 -20.35 8.83
CA ASP A 155 21.82 -20.88 9.84
C ASP A 155 21.08 -21.64 10.96
N VAL A 156 19.91 -21.14 11.39
CA VAL A 156 19.07 -21.81 12.40
C VAL A 156 18.53 -23.15 11.90
N GLU A 157 18.12 -23.23 10.64
CA GLU A 157 17.65 -24.48 10.03
C GLU A 157 18.80 -25.47 9.82
N ALA A 158 19.97 -25.02 9.38
CA ALA A 158 21.15 -25.85 9.19
C ALA A 158 21.63 -26.49 10.51
N GLU A 159 21.58 -25.75 11.63
CA GLU A 159 21.87 -26.31 12.96
C GLU A 159 20.80 -27.31 13.43
N ALA A 160 19.53 -27.10 13.09
CA ALA A 160 18.44 -28.01 13.43
C ALA A 160 18.52 -29.35 12.68
N ASP A 161 18.96 -29.33 11.42
CA ASP A 161 19.07 -30.53 10.56
C ASP A 161 20.41 -31.28 10.67
N GLY A 162 21.37 -30.75 11.44
CA GLY A 162 22.57 -31.49 11.87
C GLY A 162 23.50 -31.96 10.74
N ALA A 163 23.37 -31.43 9.53
CA ALA A 163 24.16 -31.82 8.37
C ALA A 163 25.08 -30.68 7.95
N GLY A 164 26.40 -30.86 8.15
CA GLY A 164 27.41 -29.99 7.56
C GLY A 164 27.31 -30.03 6.03
N ALA A 165 26.68 -29.02 5.45
CA ALA A 165 26.37 -28.93 4.03
C ALA A 165 27.51 -28.21 3.28
N GLY A 166 27.88 -28.73 2.10
CA GLY A 166 28.83 -28.05 1.20
C GLY A 166 28.18 -26.82 0.54
N ALA A 167 28.98 -25.94 -0.06
CA ALA A 167 28.52 -24.66 -0.61
C ALA A 167 27.32 -24.74 -1.57
N ASP A 168 27.21 -25.79 -2.41
CA ASP A 168 26.06 -26.00 -3.32
C ASP A 168 24.75 -26.37 -2.60
N ALA A 169 24.84 -26.92 -1.39
CA ALA A 169 23.68 -27.23 -0.57
C ALA A 169 23.23 -26.02 0.28
N ALA A 170 24.15 -25.11 0.63
CA ALA A 170 23.81 -23.86 1.30
C ALA A 170 22.95 -22.97 0.41
N ASP A 171 23.31 -22.81 -0.88
CA ASP A 171 22.57 -22.01 -1.86
C ASP A 171 21.13 -22.53 -2.08
N SER A 172 20.94 -23.86 -2.10
CA SER A 172 19.60 -24.46 -2.20
C SER A 172 18.77 -24.34 -0.92
N VAL A 173 19.39 -24.28 0.25
CA VAL A 173 18.69 -24.11 1.53
C VAL A 173 18.28 -22.64 1.71
N GLU A 174 19.13 -21.71 1.28
CA GLU A 174 18.85 -20.27 1.25
C GLU A 174 17.64 -19.96 0.36
N SER A 175 17.60 -20.49 -0.87
CA SER A 175 16.43 -20.32 -1.75
C SER A 175 15.13 -20.93 -1.18
N ASP A 176 15.23 -22.08 -0.51
CA ASP A 176 14.09 -22.77 0.10
C ASP A 176 13.55 -22.01 1.32
N ALA A 177 14.43 -21.41 2.12
CA ALA A 177 14.07 -20.59 3.26
C ALA A 177 13.41 -19.27 2.80
N GLU A 178 13.98 -18.61 1.80
CA GLU A 178 13.39 -17.42 1.17
C GLU A 178 11.98 -17.70 0.62
N GLU A 179 11.78 -18.80 -0.11
CA GLU A 179 10.47 -19.16 -0.66
C GLU A 179 9.45 -19.47 0.45
N ARG A 180 9.87 -20.08 1.56
CA ARG A 180 9.01 -20.34 2.73
C ARG A 180 8.64 -19.08 3.48
N LEU A 181 9.61 -18.19 3.75
CA LEU A 181 9.36 -16.89 4.36
C LEU A 181 8.44 -16.05 3.48
N ALA A 182 8.68 -16.01 2.17
CA ALA A 182 7.86 -15.30 1.20
C ALA A 182 6.41 -15.81 1.20
N SER A 183 6.22 -17.13 1.17
CA SER A 183 4.89 -17.76 1.16
C SER A 183 4.23 -17.88 2.54
N SER A 184 4.92 -17.53 3.63
CA SER A 184 4.41 -17.67 4.99
C SER A 184 3.25 -16.71 5.26
N ALA A 185 2.07 -17.29 5.48
CA ALA A 185 0.89 -16.59 5.98
C ALA A 185 0.82 -16.60 7.53
N ASP A 186 1.91 -16.92 8.24
CA ASP A 186 1.94 -16.82 9.70
C ASP A 186 1.82 -15.34 10.14
N VAL A 187 0.86 -15.07 11.02
CA VAL A 187 0.51 -13.69 11.39
C VAL A 187 1.67 -12.97 12.09
N ALA A 188 2.46 -13.66 12.91
CA ALA A 188 3.59 -13.04 13.59
C ALA A 188 4.71 -12.68 12.60
N GLN A 189 4.96 -13.55 11.62
CA GLN A 189 5.91 -13.27 10.54
C GLN A 189 5.43 -12.13 9.63
N VAL A 190 4.15 -12.11 9.25
CA VAL A 190 3.56 -10.98 8.49
C VAL A 190 3.69 -9.67 9.30
N ALA A 191 3.43 -9.70 10.61
CA ALA A 191 3.56 -8.53 11.47
C ALA A 191 5.01 -8.02 11.55
N GLY A 192 5.99 -8.92 11.65
CA GLY A 192 7.41 -8.57 11.63
C GLY A 192 7.86 -7.91 10.32
N ARG A 193 7.47 -8.50 9.18
CA ARG A 193 7.79 -7.96 7.84
C ARG A 193 7.12 -6.60 7.61
N PHE A 194 5.85 -6.46 8.02
CA PHE A 194 5.15 -5.18 7.91
C PHE A 194 5.71 -4.10 8.86
N ALA A 195 6.06 -4.47 10.09
CA ALA A 195 6.70 -3.55 11.04
C ALA A 195 8.05 -3.04 10.52
N THR A 196 8.82 -3.91 9.87
CA THR A 196 10.09 -3.54 9.20
C THR A 196 9.83 -2.52 8.10
N ALA A 197 8.89 -2.76 7.20
CA ALA A 197 8.52 -1.80 6.15
C ALA A 197 8.03 -0.45 6.73
N LEU A 198 7.30 -0.45 7.85
CA LEU A 198 6.88 0.77 8.55
C LEU A 198 8.08 1.53 9.16
N ALA A 199 9.04 0.82 9.75
CA ALA A 199 10.25 1.43 10.30
C ALA A 199 11.12 2.06 9.21
N VAL A 200 11.27 1.38 8.08
CA VAL A 200 12.00 1.91 6.91
C VAL A 200 11.30 3.14 6.34
N CYS A 201 9.98 3.07 6.15
CA CYS A 201 9.16 4.21 5.73
C CYS A 201 9.36 5.41 6.66
N ASP A 202 9.26 5.19 7.98
CA ASP A 202 9.45 6.25 8.96
C ASP A 202 10.86 6.87 8.89
N ALA A 203 11.88 6.04 8.70
CA ALA A 203 13.26 6.49 8.64
C ALA A 203 13.55 7.34 7.39
N LEU A 204 13.13 6.87 6.21
CA LEU A 204 13.31 7.59 4.95
C LEU A 204 12.49 8.89 4.91
N LEU A 205 11.24 8.87 5.39
CA LEU A 205 10.44 10.08 5.50
C LEU A 205 11.05 11.11 6.46
N ARG A 206 11.81 10.68 7.47
CA ARG A 206 12.57 11.59 8.36
C ARG A 206 13.73 12.23 7.63
N VAL A 207 14.43 11.49 6.78
CA VAL A 207 15.51 12.03 5.93
C VAL A 207 14.96 13.08 4.97
N VAL A 208 13.84 12.79 4.30
CA VAL A 208 13.18 13.74 3.38
C VAL A 208 12.69 14.99 4.10
N ALA A 209 12.12 14.86 5.31
CA ALA A 209 11.68 16.00 6.10
C ALA A 209 12.85 16.90 6.56
N GLY A 210 14.05 16.33 6.69
CA GLY A 210 15.24 17.03 7.15
C GLY A 210 15.09 17.62 8.56
N ALA A 211 16.09 18.40 8.97
CA ALA A 211 16.01 19.17 10.22
C ALA A 211 15.04 20.36 10.13
N GLU A 212 14.68 20.80 8.91
CA GLU A 212 13.85 22.00 8.67
C GLU A 212 12.39 21.81 9.08
N ALA A 213 11.83 20.58 9.00
CA ALA A 213 10.50 20.28 9.52
C ALA A 213 10.39 20.51 11.04
N VAL A 214 11.50 20.35 11.77
CA VAL A 214 11.58 20.67 13.22
C VAL A 214 11.59 22.20 13.43
N GLY A 215 12.07 22.96 12.45
CA GLY A 215 12.10 24.41 12.45
C GLY A 215 10.76 25.07 12.09
N ALA A 216 9.97 24.51 11.17
CA ALA A 216 8.66 25.07 10.77
C ALA A 216 7.65 25.07 11.93
N ALA A 217 7.73 24.09 12.83
CA ALA A 217 6.96 24.03 14.07
C ALA A 217 7.25 25.18 15.06
N THR A 218 8.31 25.97 14.84
CA THR A 218 8.65 27.11 15.72
C THR A 218 7.89 28.40 15.36
N SER A 219 7.09 28.39 14.29
CA SER A 219 6.20 29.50 13.89
C SER A 219 4.85 29.46 14.62
N GLY A 220 4.88 29.45 15.96
CA GLY A 220 3.76 29.87 16.82
C GLY A 220 2.52 28.97 16.98
N SER A 221 2.23 28.03 16.08
CA SER A 221 1.06 27.11 16.18
C SER A 221 1.43 25.65 16.49
N GLY A 222 2.65 25.21 16.17
CA GLY A 222 3.06 23.80 16.28
C GLY A 222 2.43 22.87 15.23
N GLU A 223 1.60 23.39 14.32
CA GLU A 223 0.96 22.64 13.23
C GLU A 223 1.57 23.02 11.89
N LEU A 224 1.88 22.02 11.06
CA LEU A 224 2.35 22.19 9.68
C LEU A 224 1.18 22.65 8.81
N ASP A 225 1.30 23.82 8.17
CA ASP A 225 0.25 24.34 7.30
C ASP A 225 0.06 23.49 6.04
N ASP A 226 -1.03 23.74 5.30
CA ASP A 226 -1.38 22.93 4.13
C ASP A 226 -0.36 23.03 2.99
N ALA A 227 0.27 24.20 2.82
CA ALA A 227 1.24 24.42 1.74
C ALA A 227 2.55 23.69 2.05
N ASP A 228 3.05 23.80 3.28
CA ASP A 228 4.24 23.11 3.75
C ASP A 228 4.01 21.60 3.82
N ALA A 229 2.84 21.15 4.29
CA ALA A 229 2.47 19.74 4.29
C ALA A 229 2.48 19.17 2.88
N ARG A 230 1.94 19.90 1.90
CA ARG A 230 1.93 19.46 0.52
C ARG A 230 3.33 19.45 -0.09
N ALA A 231 4.14 20.48 0.16
CA ALA A 231 5.53 20.49 -0.30
C ALA A 231 6.34 19.31 0.26
N LEU A 232 6.14 18.98 1.54
CA LEU A 232 6.78 17.83 2.17
C LEU A 232 6.23 16.50 1.62
N ALA A 233 4.92 16.40 1.39
CA ALA A 233 4.30 15.22 0.77
C ALA A 233 4.83 15.00 -0.64
N THR A 234 4.97 16.06 -1.44
CA THR A 234 5.58 16.01 -2.78
C THR A 234 6.97 15.41 -2.72
N LYS A 235 7.85 15.92 -1.86
CA LYS A 235 9.21 15.37 -1.71
C LYS A 235 9.26 13.92 -1.22
N SER A 236 8.17 13.42 -0.65
CA SER A 236 8.06 12.07 -0.08
C SER A 236 7.53 11.03 -1.07
N LEU A 237 6.98 11.45 -2.22
CA LEU A 237 6.33 10.55 -3.18
C LEU A 237 7.24 9.38 -3.67
N PRO A 238 8.53 9.59 -4.01
CA PRO A 238 9.39 8.49 -4.46
C PRO A 238 9.65 7.48 -3.34
N ILE A 239 9.70 7.94 -2.09
CA ILE A 239 9.84 7.07 -0.91
C ILE A 239 8.58 6.21 -0.73
N LEU A 240 7.39 6.75 -0.99
CA LEU A 240 6.15 5.98 -0.88
C LEU A 240 6.05 4.89 -1.96
N LEU A 241 6.57 5.12 -3.16
CA LEU A 241 6.72 4.07 -4.19
C LEU A 241 7.71 3.00 -3.73
N TYR A 242 8.91 3.42 -3.31
CA TYR A 242 9.92 2.54 -2.77
C TYR A 242 9.39 1.64 -1.65
N VAL A 243 8.64 2.19 -0.69
CA VAL A 243 8.12 1.39 0.43
C VAL A 243 7.08 0.36 -0.04
N ASN A 244 6.35 0.60 -1.14
CA ASN A 244 5.49 -0.41 -1.74
C ASN A 244 6.31 -1.56 -2.36
N GLU A 245 7.39 -1.24 -3.06
CA GLU A 245 8.27 -2.28 -3.63
C GLU A 245 9.04 -3.05 -2.56
N LEU A 246 9.47 -2.37 -1.50
CA LEU A 246 10.03 -3.02 -0.31
C LEU A 246 9.01 -3.96 0.35
N ARG A 247 7.72 -3.60 0.38
CA ARG A 247 6.68 -4.49 0.89
C ARG A 247 6.59 -5.74 0.03
N GLU A 248 6.58 -5.59 -1.30
CA GLU A 248 6.58 -6.72 -2.24
C GLU A 248 7.79 -7.64 -2.01
N GLN A 249 9.00 -7.08 -1.92
CA GLN A 249 10.24 -7.81 -1.62
C GLN A 249 10.15 -8.55 -0.27
N CYS A 250 9.55 -7.92 0.74
CA CYS A 250 9.29 -8.53 2.05
C CYS A 250 8.03 -9.42 2.06
N SER A 251 7.40 -9.70 0.92
CA SER A 251 6.15 -10.48 0.82
C SER A 251 5.03 -9.97 1.75
N VAL A 252 4.91 -8.65 1.82
CA VAL A 252 3.83 -7.89 2.42
C VAL A 252 3.03 -7.26 1.27
N PRO A 253 1.70 -7.37 1.23
CA PRO A 253 0.95 -6.82 0.11
C PRO A 253 1.07 -5.28 0.05
N ARG A 254 1.22 -4.74 -1.17
CA ARG A 254 1.27 -3.29 -1.42
C ARG A 254 -0.01 -2.60 -0.91
N ILE A 255 0.09 -1.29 -0.63
CA ILE A 255 -1.07 -0.47 -0.21
C ILE A 255 -1.18 0.82 -1.01
N CYS A 256 -2.37 1.41 -1.04
CA CYS A 256 -2.59 2.75 -1.58
C CYS A 256 -2.86 3.74 -0.45
N LEU A 257 -2.12 4.84 -0.41
CA LEU A 257 -2.52 6.02 0.35
C LEU A 257 -3.23 6.99 -0.59
N THR A 258 -4.32 7.61 -0.15
CA THR A 258 -4.90 8.76 -0.87
C THR A 258 -4.08 10.01 -0.59
N ASP A 259 -4.26 11.05 -1.40
CA ASP A 259 -3.64 12.37 -1.21
C ASP A 259 -3.92 12.93 0.20
N ASP A 260 -5.17 12.90 0.66
CA ASP A 260 -5.53 13.29 2.03
C ASP A 260 -4.78 12.48 3.11
N ARG A 261 -4.56 11.18 2.90
CA ARG A 261 -3.82 10.32 3.85
C ARG A 261 -2.33 10.61 3.82
N MET A 262 -1.75 10.94 2.68
CA MET A 262 -0.35 11.39 2.59
C MET A 262 -0.15 12.72 3.31
N LEU A 263 -1.06 13.69 3.13
CA LEU A 263 -1.05 14.96 3.85
C LEU A 263 -1.24 14.76 5.36
N ALA A 264 -2.14 13.88 5.77
CA ALA A 264 -2.32 13.53 7.18
C ALA A 264 -1.06 12.88 7.78
N LEU A 265 -0.37 12.02 7.03
CA LEU A 265 0.86 11.36 7.45
C LEU A 265 1.95 12.38 7.76
N VAL A 266 2.24 13.29 6.82
CA VAL A 266 3.31 14.28 7.01
C VAL A 266 3.00 15.23 8.17
N LYS A 267 1.73 15.63 8.34
CA LYS A 267 1.29 16.46 9.46
C LYS A 267 1.40 15.76 10.81
N ALA A 268 0.92 14.52 10.91
CA ALA A 268 1.01 13.73 12.14
C ALA A 268 2.47 13.51 12.56
N ARG A 269 3.34 13.21 11.58
CA ARG A 269 4.79 13.06 11.81
C ARG A 269 5.44 14.37 12.25
N ALA A 270 5.10 15.49 11.62
CA ALA A 270 5.61 16.80 12.01
C ALA A 270 5.20 17.18 13.44
N ALA A 271 3.93 16.95 13.80
CA ALA A 271 3.44 17.17 15.16
C ALA A 271 4.13 16.27 16.21
N ALA A 272 4.35 14.99 15.87
CA ALA A 272 5.10 14.08 16.72
C ALA A 272 6.55 14.56 16.93
N ALA A 273 7.24 14.95 15.85
CA ALA A 273 8.59 15.49 15.93
C ALA A 273 8.67 16.77 16.78
N ALA A 274 7.71 17.70 16.60
CA ALA A 274 7.66 18.96 17.34
C ALA A 274 7.43 18.78 18.85
N SER A 275 6.68 17.74 19.23
CA SER A 275 6.41 17.41 20.63
C SER A 275 7.46 16.48 21.26
N GLY A 276 8.45 16.02 20.49
CA GLY A 276 9.43 15.01 20.90
C GLY A 276 8.83 13.59 21.03
N ALA A 277 7.62 13.38 20.51
CA ALA A 277 7.00 12.05 20.42
C ALA A 277 7.59 11.24 19.25
N SER A 278 7.29 9.94 19.24
CA SER A 278 7.79 9.01 18.22
C SER A 278 7.09 9.23 16.87
N THR A 279 7.85 9.62 15.84
CA THR A 279 7.33 9.69 14.45
C THR A 279 6.98 8.30 13.90
N LEU A 280 7.64 7.27 14.41
CA LEU A 280 7.35 5.88 14.05
C LEU A 280 5.96 5.49 14.56
N GLU A 281 5.61 5.85 15.79
CA GLU A 281 4.27 5.59 16.34
C GLU A 281 3.20 6.33 15.52
N ALA A 282 3.41 7.61 15.21
CA ALA A 282 2.49 8.37 14.35
C ALA A 282 2.33 7.74 12.94
N THR A 283 3.39 7.14 12.41
CA THR A 283 3.37 6.42 11.13
C THR A 283 2.55 5.13 11.23
N VAL A 284 2.77 4.36 12.29
CA VAL A 284 2.05 3.11 12.56
C VAL A 284 0.56 3.36 12.78
N GLU A 285 0.22 4.33 13.62
CA GLU A 285 -1.18 4.70 13.94
C GLU A 285 -1.98 5.09 12.70
N LEU A 286 -1.34 5.73 11.72
CA LEU A 286 -2.01 6.11 10.48
C LEU A 286 -2.03 4.96 9.46
N ILE A 287 -0.91 4.28 9.23
CA ILE A 287 -0.77 3.34 8.10
C ILE A 287 -1.36 1.97 8.42
N ALA A 288 -1.18 1.44 9.63
CA ALA A 288 -1.62 0.08 9.96
C ALA A 288 -3.13 -0.17 9.72
N PRO A 289 -4.07 0.69 10.16
CA PRO A 289 -5.49 0.48 9.88
C PRO A 289 -5.83 0.62 8.39
N LEU A 290 -5.10 1.46 7.64
CA LEU A 290 -5.28 1.60 6.20
C LEU A 290 -4.83 0.34 5.46
N ALA A 291 -3.71 -0.26 5.88
CA ALA A 291 -3.23 -1.53 5.34
C ALA A 291 -4.22 -2.66 5.61
N ALA A 292 -4.76 -2.76 6.83
CA ALA A 292 -5.77 -3.76 7.18
C ALA A 292 -7.01 -3.67 6.26
N ALA A 293 -7.49 -2.45 6.03
CA ALA A 293 -8.63 -2.20 5.16
C ALA A 293 -8.33 -2.53 3.68
N GLU A 294 -7.16 -2.11 3.19
CA GLU A 294 -6.73 -2.36 1.81
C GLU A 294 -6.58 -3.86 1.53
N TRP A 295 -5.91 -4.60 2.42
CA TRP A 295 -5.69 -6.04 2.24
C TRP A 295 -6.97 -6.85 2.37
N THR A 296 -7.90 -6.42 3.24
CA THR A 296 -9.24 -7.01 3.31
C THR A 296 -9.98 -6.81 2.00
N LYS A 297 -9.96 -5.59 1.45
CA LYS A 297 -10.58 -5.28 0.16
C LYS A 297 -9.93 -6.06 -1.00
N HIS A 298 -8.61 -6.10 -1.07
CA HIS A 298 -7.89 -6.86 -2.10
C HIS A 298 -8.32 -8.34 -2.08
N ARG A 299 -8.40 -8.93 -0.89
CA ARG A 299 -8.90 -10.30 -0.72
C ARG A 299 -10.34 -10.46 -1.22
N GLU A 300 -11.21 -9.51 -0.92
CA GLU A 300 -12.60 -9.50 -1.40
C GLU A 300 -12.67 -9.40 -2.92
N ASP A 301 -11.86 -8.52 -3.53
CA ASP A 301 -11.79 -8.31 -4.97
C ASP A 301 -11.27 -9.57 -5.69
N VAL A 302 -10.23 -10.23 -5.17
CA VAL A 302 -9.70 -11.50 -5.71
C VAL A 302 -10.76 -12.60 -5.68
N LEU A 303 -11.52 -12.70 -4.59
CA LEU A 303 -12.55 -13.73 -4.39
C LEU A 303 -13.90 -13.38 -5.02
N TRP A 304 -14.04 -12.21 -5.62
CA TRP A 304 -15.32 -11.75 -6.16
C TRP A 304 -15.74 -12.58 -7.38
N ASP A 305 -16.93 -13.18 -7.32
CA ASP A 305 -17.56 -13.89 -8.44
C ASP A 305 -18.67 -13.01 -9.08
N PRO A 306 -18.43 -12.45 -10.28
CA PRO A 306 -19.42 -11.61 -10.98
C PRO A 306 -20.71 -12.36 -11.32
N ALA A 307 -20.63 -13.66 -11.62
CA ALA A 307 -21.78 -14.46 -12.00
C ALA A 307 -22.67 -14.76 -10.79
N GLU A 308 -22.05 -15.09 -9.65
CA GLU A 308 -22.77 -15.25 -8.39
C GLU A 308 -23.40 -13.93 -7.94
N ALA A 309 -22.67 -12.81 -8.04
CA ALA A 309 -23.18 -11.48 -7.73
C ALA A 309 -24.40 -11.11 -8.61
N LYS A 310 -24.32 -11.36 -9.92
CA LYS A 310 -25.43 -11.14 -10.86
C LYS A 310 -26.64 -12.01 -10.54
N LYS A 311 -26.42 -13.27 -10.17
CA LYS A 311 -27.49 -14.19 -9.76
C LYS A 311 -28.19 -13.69 -8.49
N LYS A 312 -27.43 -13.35 -7.44
CA LYS A 312 -27.97 -12.80 -6.18
C LYS A 312 -28.77 -11.52 -6.42
N ALA A 313 -28.25 -10.59 -7.23
CA ALA A 313 -28.96 -9.35 -7.56
C ALA A 313 -30.30 -9.61 -8.26
N LYS A 314 -30.35 -10.59 -9.18
CA LYS A 314 -31.61 -10.99 -9.84
C LYS A 314 -32.60 -11.61 -8.85
N GLU A 315 -32.14 -12.49 -7.97
CA GLU A 315 -32.99 -13.13 -6.96
C GLU A 315 -33.55 -12.11 -5.95
N GLU A 316 -32.75 -11.12 -5.54
CA GLU A 316 -33.21 -10.03 -4.69
C GLU A 316 -34.22 -9.11 -5.38
N ASP A 317 -34.01 -8.78 -6.66
CA ASP A 317 -34.98 -8.01 -7.43
C ASP A 317 -36.30 -8.77 -7.62
N GLU A 318 -36.23 -10.07 -7.92
CA GLU A 318 -37.41 -10.94 -7.99
C GLU A 318 -38.16 -11.01 -6.65
N LYS A 319 -37.43 -11.07 -5.52
CA LYS A 319 -38.02 -11.04 -4.18
C LYS A 319 -38.70 -9.70 -3.88
N ARG A 320 -38.01 -8.58 -4.13
CA ARG A 320 -38.56 -7.22 -3.94
C ARG A 320 -39.79 -6.99 -4.81
N ASN A 321 -39.77 -7.48 -6.05
CA ASN A 321 -40.92 -7.41 -6.95
C ASN A 321 -42.10 -8.24 -6.41
N LYS A 322 -41.87 -9.49 -5.97
CA LYS A 322 -42.91 -10.32 -5.35
C LYS A 322 -43.51 -9.68 -4.10
N GLU A 323 -42.69 -9.11 -3.22
CA GLU A 323 -43.15 -8.41 -2.01
C GLU A 323 -43.95 -7.16 -2.35
N ALA A 324 -43.48 -6.35 -3.32
CA ALA A 324 -44.20 -5.18 -3.80
C ALA A 324 -45.53 -5.55 -4.47
N LEU A 325 -45.57 -6.66 -5.22
CA LEU A 325 -46.78 -7.19 -5.84
C LEU A 325 -47.78 -7.64 -4.76
N ALA A 326 -47.31 -8.42 -3.77
CA ALA A 326 -48.12 -8.87 -2.64
C ALA A 326 -48.70 -7.69 -1.85
N ALA A 327 -47.92 -6.63 -1.60
CA ALA A 327 -48.39 -5.41 -0.95
C ALA A 327 -49.46 -4.68 -1.77
N LYS A 328 -49.31 -4.60 -3.11
CA LYS A 328 -50.31 -4.00 -4.00
C LYS A 328 -51.63 -4.77 -4.02
N PHE A 329 -51.57 -6.11 -3.96
CA PHE A 329 -52.77 -6.95 -3.98
C PHE A 329 -53.37 -7.21 -2.57
N ALA A 330 -52.69 -6.82 -1.50
CA ALA A 330 -53.20 -6.98 -0.12
C ALA A 330 -54.51 -6.23 0.15
N HIS A 331 -54.83 -5.19 -0.62
CA HIS A 331 -56.08 -4.42 -0.51
C HIS A 331 -57.20 -4.88 -1.46
N VAL A 332 -56.95 -5.85 -2.35
CA VAL A 332 -57.99 -6.40 -3.23
C VAL A 332 -58.77 -7.47 -2.49
N LYS A 333 -59.66 -7.03 -1.58
CA LYS A 333 -60.79 -7.87 -1.13
C LYS A 333 -61.80 -7.98 -2.27
N ASN A 334 -62.27 -9.21 -2.46
CA ASN A 334 -63.15 -9.64 -3.54
C ASN A 334 -64.58 -9.06 -3.37
N ASP A 335 -64.78 -7.78 -3.65
CA ASP A 335 -66.07 -7.08 -3.55
C ASP A 335 -66.86 -7.10 -4.88
N ASN A 336 -66.77 -8.19 -5.66
CA ASN A 336 -67.59 -8.40 -6.86
C ASN A 336 -68.22 -9.80 -6.90
N LYS A 337 -68.86 -10.21 -5.79
CA LYS A 337 -69.91 -11.24 -5.84
C LYS A 337 -71.27 -10.55 -5.69
N GLU A 338 -71.78 -10.01 -6.79
CA GLU A 338 -73.23 -9.86 -6.92
C GLU A 338 -73.83 -11.27 -6.94
N THR A 339 -74.52 -11.63 -5.85
CA THR A 339 -75.38 -12.80 -5.79
C THR A 339 -76.57 -12.59 -6.71
N VAL A 340 -76.57 -13.27 -7.86
CA VAL A 340 -77.77 -13.40 -8.70
C VAL A 340 -78.67 -14.45 -8.06
N GLU A 341 -79.81 -14.02 -7.51
CA GLU A 341 -80.87 -14.94 -7.09
C GLU A 341 -81.65 -15.44 -8.32
N LEU A 342 -81.90 -16.75 -8.34
CA LEU A 342 -82.75 -17.45 -9.32
C LEU A 342 -84.18 -17.59 -8.77
#